data_AF-A0A495XUC8-F1
#
_entry.id   AF-A0A495XUC8-F1
#
_cell.length_a   1.000
_cell.length_b   1.000
_cell.length_c   1.000
_cell.angle_alpha   90.00
_cell.angle_beta   90.00
_cell.angle_gamma   90.00
#
_symmetry.space_group_name_H-M   'P 1'
#
loop_
_entity.id
_entity.type
_entity.pdbx_description
1 polymer ?
#
loop_
_entity_poly.entity_id
_entity_poly.type
_entity_poly.pdbx_seq_one_letter_code
_entity_poly.pdbx_strand_id
1 'polypeptide(L)'
;MFYWVLKTIVIGPILKLLFRPWVEGDENIPEDGGAIFASNHLSFSDSVFLPLVVSRRVTFLAKSDYFTGRGIKGRATAAFFKGIGQLPVDRSGGKASNAALTSGLRVLRRGDLLGIYPEGTRSPDGRLYRGRTGVARMALEAGVPVIPVAMIGTDKAQPTGKVIPRIMRIGVRVGKPLDFSRYEGMEDDRFVLRSITDEIMYELMMLSGQEYVDMYATSMKDRLLKAARAKARELQEAAKPGSAAPELEAALDAADGADGGVGAGGADGATPLPAAAERRVGSLGDDATDEVVADAGAGAGQGVGEAGPDDRGPVRDERGEVAS
;
A
#
# COMPACT_ATOMS: atom_id res chain seq x y z
N MET A 1 20.78 -16.01 14.30
CA MET A 1 20.95 -17.28 13.55
C MET A 1 19.74 -17.67 12.71
N PHE A 2 18.52 -17.72 13.25
CA PHE A 2 17.33 -18.18 12.51
C PHE A 2 17.07 -17.48 11.17
N TYR A 3 17.16 -16.14 11.11
CA TYR A 3 17.03 -15.36 9.87
C TYR A 3 17.98 -15.84 8.76
N TRP A 4 19.27 -16.02 9.08
CA TRP A 4 20.28 -16.43 8.11
C TRP A 4 20.07 -17.86 7.61
N VAL A 5 19.63 -18.77 8.47
CA VAL A 5 19.29 -20.13 8.05
C VAL A 5 18.10 -20.12 7.08
N LEU A 6 17.03 -19.40 7.43
CA LEU A 6 15.84 -19.34 6.59
C LEU A 6 16.13 -18.67 5.24
N LYS A 7 16.85 -17.53 5.27
CA LYS A 7 17.26 -16.79 4.07
C LYS A 7 18.22 -17.59 3.20
N THR A 8 19.27 -18.19 3.77
CA THR A 8 20.37 -18.73 2.95
C THR A 8 20.20 -20.21 2.60
N ILE A 9 19.54 -21.00 3.46
CA ILE A 9 19.49 -22.47 3.32
C ILE A 9 18.13 -22.94 2.83
N VAL A 10 17.04 -22.32 3.29
CA VAL A 10 15.68 -22.84 3.08
C VAL A 10 14.95 -22.09 1.96
N ILE A 11 14.53 -20.85 2.24
CA ILE A 11 13.66 -20.08 1.34
C ILE A 11 14.47 -19.47 0.20
N GLY A 12 15.67 -18.96 0.48
CA GLY A 12 16.42 -18.19 -0.53
C GLY A 12 16.86 -19.00 -1.73
N PRO A 13 17.43 -20.21 -1.62
CA PRO A 13 17.81 -21.01 -2.79
C PRO A 13 16.62 -21.30 -3.71
N ILE A 14 15.46 -21.62 -3.13
CA ILE A 14 14.23 -21.88 -3.88
C ILE A 14 13.79 -20.60 -4.61
N LEU A 15 13.72 -19.46 -3.91
CA LEU A 15 13.32 -18.20 -4.52
C LEU A 15 14.33 -17.73 -5.58
N LYS A 16 15.63 -17.91 -5.36
CA LYS A 16 16.69 -17.57 -6.33
C LYS A 16 16.61 -18.45 -7.57
N LEU A 17 16.30 -19.73 -7.41
CA LEU A 17 16.12 -20.66 -8.53
C LEU A 17 14.88 -20.32 -9.35
N LEU A 18 13.72 -20.13 -8.69
CA LEU A 18 12.45 -19.90 -9.37
C LEU A 18 12.38 -18.48 -9.97
N PHE A 19 12.65 -17.45 -9.16
CA PHE A 19 12.44 -16.06 -9.55
C PHE A 19 13.68 -15.38 -10.11
N ARG A 20 14.87 -16.00 -10.03
CA ARG A 20 16.13 -15.49 -10.61
C ARG A 20 16.29 -13.96 -10.43
N PRO A 21 16.19 -13.46 -9.17
CA PRO A 21 16.18 -12.04 -8.93
C PRO A 21 17.54 -11.44 -9.32
N TRP A 22 17.52 -10.19 -9.79
CA TRP A 22 18.72 -9.44 -10.14
C TRP A 22 18.82 -8.18 -9.29
N VAL A 23 20.04 -7.72 -9.05
CA VAL A 23 20.35 -6.50 -8.30
C VAL A 23 21.32 -5.64 -9.12
N GLU A 24 21.05 -4.35 -9.19
CA GLU A 24 21.96 -3.32 -9.71
C GLU A 24 22.26 -2.33 -8.57
N GLY A 25 23.50 -1.86 -8.46
CA GLY A 25 23.90 -0.88 -7.44
C GLY A 25 24.15 -1.47 -6.04
N ASP A 26 24.39 -2.78 -5.92
CA ASP A 26 24.67 -3.44 -4.62
C ASP A 26 25.89 -2.82 -3.91
N GLU A 27 26.82 -2.25 -4.68
CA GLU A 27 27.98 -1.49 -4.19
C GLU A 27 27.62 -0.22 -3.40
N ASN A 28 26.39 0.29 -3.54
CA ASN A 28 25.91 1.44 -2.78
C ASN A 28 25.46 1.07 -1.35
N ILE A 29 25.42 -0.22 -1.00
CA ILE A 29 25.02 -0.68 0.32
C ILE A 29 26.21 -0.58 1.27
N PRO A 30 26.10 0.17 2.39
CA PRO A 30 27.21 0.31 3.32
C PRO A 30 27.52 -1.03 3.98
N GLU A 31 28.81 -1.34 4.16
CA GLU A 31 29.26 -2.60 4.79
C GLU A 31 28.87 -2.66 6.27
N ASP A 32 28.95 -1.53 6.96
CA ASP A 32 28.61 -1.34 8.37
C ASP A 32 27.72 -0.08 8.59
N GLY A 33 27.41 0.25 9.84
CA GLY A 33 26.55 1.38 10.17
C GLY A 33 25.06 1.19 9.84
N GLY A 34 24.22 2.05 10.40
CA GLY A 34 22.78 2.07 10.13
C GLY A 34 22.47 2.83 8.84
N ALA A 35 21.46 2.39 8.09
CA ALA A 35 20.97 3.11 6.92
C ALA A 35 19.47 2.83 6.68
N ILE A 36 18.78 3.79 6.09
CA ILE A 36 17.38 3.64 5.71
C ILE A 36 17.30 3.24 4.24
N PHE A 37 16.72 2.08 3.95
CA PHE A 37 16.33 1.69 2.60
C PHE A 37 14.94 2.26 2.33
N ALA A 38 14.87 3.38 1.62
CA ALA A 38 13.62 3.98 1.18
C ALA A 38 13.21 3.35 -0.14
N SER A 39 12.14 2.54 -0.14
CA SER A 39 11.71 1.78 -1.32
C SER A 39 10.35 2.21 -1.82
N ASN A 40 10.13 2.15 -3.14
CA ASN A 40 8.76 2.08 -3.68
C ASN A 40 8.05 0.82 -3.18
N HIS A 41 6.71 0.83 -3.13
CA HIS A 41 5.96 -0.34 -2.65
C HIS A 41 4.92 -0.81 -3.66
N LEU A 42 5.22 -1.91 -4.34
CA LEU A 42 4.43 -2.49 -5.41
C LEU A 42 3.65 -3.73 -4.97
N SER A 43 4.22 -4.55 -4.10
CA SER A 43 3.67 -5.85 -3.73
C SER A 43 4.03 -6.25 -2.31
N PHE A 44 3.29 -7.20 -1.74
CA PHE A 44 3.69 -7.85 -0.49
C PHE A 44 5.08 -8.50 -0.62
N SER A 45 5.38 -9.04 -1.81
CA SER A 45 6.64 -9.71 -2.10
C SER A 45 7.87 -8.80 -2.06
N ASP A 46 7.71 -7.48 -2.07
CA ASP A 46 8.82 -6.52 -1.93
C ASP A 46 9.63 -6.79 -0.66
N SER A 47 8.91 -7.01 0.44
CA SER A 47 9.49 -7.27 1.76
C SER A 47 10.12 -8.66 1.89
N VAL A 48 10.05 -9.48 0.83
CA VAL A 48 10.69 -10.80 0.74
C VAL A 48 11.87 -10.74 -0.22
N PHE A 49 11.70 -10.16 -1.40
CA PHE A 49 12.75 -10.10 -2.42
C PHE A 49 13.86 -9.12 -2.08
N LEU A 50 13.55 -7.97 -1.45
CA LEU A 50 14.61 -7.03 -1.08
C LEU A 50 15.60 -7.64 -0.06
N PRO A 51 15.17 -8.19 1.10
CA PRO A 51 16.09 -8.84 2.02
C PRO A 51 16.79 -10.08 1.44
N LEU A 52 16.23 -10.70 0.40
CA LEU A 52 16.79 -11.88 -0.25
C LEU A 52 18.04 -11.55 -1.07
N VAL A 53 18.05 -10.41 -1.77
CA VAL A 53 19.15 -10.02 -2.66
C VAL A 53 20.22 -9.20 -1.96
N VAL A 54 19.86 -8.48 -0.89
CA VAL A 54 20.79 -7.67 -0.11
C VAL A 54 21.65 -8.59 0.77
N SER A 55 22.95 -8.35 0.86
CA SER A 55 23.86 -9.15 1.70
C SER A 55 23.51 -9.01 3.19
N ARG A 56 23.41 -7.77 3.69
CA ARG A 56 23.08 -7.42 5.07
C ARG A 56 21.61 -7.70 5.43
N ARG A 57 21.33 -7.82 6.73
CA ARG A 57 19.97 -8.01 7.24
C ARG A 57 19.18 -6.70 7.11
N VAL A 58 18.14 -6.71 6.28
CA VAL A 58 17.15 -5.63 6.20
C VAL A 58 16.01 -5.93 7.17
N THR A 59 15.69 -4.96 8.03
CA THR A 59 14.58 -5.04 8.97
C THR A 59 13.44 -4.15 8.51
N PHE A 60 12.22 -4.68 8.44
CA PHE A 60 11.02 -3.92 8.13
C PHE A 60 10.11 -3.87 9.34
N LEU A 61 9.32 -2.81 9.47
CA LEU A 61 8.28 -2.74 10.49
C LEU A 61 7.02 -3.45 9.97
N ALA A 62 6.43 -4.35 10.76
CA ALA A 62 5.20 -5.07 10.43
C ALA A 62 4.17 -4.94 11.56
N LYS A 63 2.88 -5.11 11.23
CA LYS A 63 1.78 -5.06 12.19
C LYS A 63 1.99 -6.10 13.31
N SER A 64 1.82 -5.69 14.56
CA SER A 64 1.95 -6.55 15.74
C SER A 64 1.06 -7.81 15.69
N ASP A 65 -0.11 -7.73 15.07
CA ASP A 65 -1.05 -8.85 14.88
C ASP A 65 -0.41 -10.09 14.24
N TYR A 66 0.56 -9.91 13.33
CA TYR A 66 1.27 -11.03 12.71
C TYR A 66 2.11 -11.84 13.70
N PHE A 67 2.40 -11.27 14.87
CA PHE A 67 3.26 -11.85 15.90
C PHE A 67 2.49 -12.33 17.13
N THR A 68 1.25 -11.88 17.31
CA THR A 68 0.41 -12.18 18.49
C THR A 68 -0.69 -13.20 18.23
N GLY A 69 -0.82 -13.70 16.98
CA GLY A 69 -1.77 -14.74 16.63
C GLY A 69 -1.63 -16.00 17.50
N ARG A 70 -2.76 -16.55 17.94
CA ARG A 70 -2.82 -17.77 18.77
C ARG A 70 -2.82 -19.05 17.92
N GLY A 71 -2.49 -20.18 18.55
CA GLY A 71 -2.48 -21.51 17.91
C GLY A 71 -1.29 -21.77 16.99
N ILE A 72 -1.27 -22.94 16.35
CA ILE A 72 -0.15 -23.39 15.48
C ILE A 72 0.03 -22.43 14.31
N LYS A 73 -1.06 -22.01 13.65
CA LYS A 73 -1.04 -21.05 12.55
C LYS A 73 -0.45 -19.71 12.99
N GLY A 74 -0.85 -19.19 14.16
CA GLY A 74 -0.31 -17.94 14.70
C GLY A 74 1.18 -18.02 15.00
N ARG A 75 1.64 -19.13 15.60
CA ARG A 75 3.08 -19.37 15.86
C ARG A 75 3.89 -19.50 14.56
N ALA A 76 3.35 -20.17 13.54
CA ALA A 76 3.98 -20.29 12.23
C ALA A 76 4.10 -18.92 11.53
N THR A 77 3.03 -18.12 11.54
CA THR A 77 3.05 -16.74 11.03
C THR A 77 4.10 -15.90 11.77
N ALA A 78 4.08 -15.91 13.11
CA ALA A 78 5.05 -15.16 13.91
C ALA A 78 6.50 -15.59 13.63
N ALA A 79 6.75 -16.90 13.49
CA ALA A 79 8.06 -17.43 13.13
C ALA A 79 8.48 -17.00 11.72
N PHE A 80 7.56 -17.02 10.75
CA PHE A 80 7.82 -16.54 9.39
C PHE A 80 8.22 -15.06 9.38
N PHE A 81 7.42 -14.17 9.98
CA PHE A 81 7.69 -12.73 10.01
C PHE A 81 9.01 -12.41 10.73
N LYS A 82 9.29 -13.07 11.87
CA LYS A 82 10.60 -12.97 12.53
C LYS A 82 11.74 -13.48 11.65
N GLY A 83 11.48 -14.56 10.91
CA GLY A 83 12.42 -15.21 10.01
C GLY A 83 12.80 -14.38 8.78
N ILE A 84 11.89 -13.54 8.28
CA ILE A 84 12.15 -12.59 7.18
C ILE A 84 12.60 -11.21 7.66
N GLY A 85 12.93 -11.06 8.95
CA GLY A 85 13.52 -9.83 9.49
C GLY A 85 12.50 -8.76 9.88
N GLN A 86 11.24 -9.08 10.08
CA GLN A 86 10.21 -8.10 10.42
C GLN A 86 10.18 -7.82 11.92
N LEU A 87 10.02 -6.56 12.30
CA LEU A 87 9.90 -6.08 13.68
C LEU A 87 8.44 -5.65 13.95
N PRO A 88 7.79 -6.16 15.01
CA PRO A 88 6.42 -5.80 15.33
C PRO A 88 6.32 -4.33 15.73
N VAL A 89 5.31 -3.65 15.19
CA VAL A 89 4.91 -2.30 15.61
C VAL A 89 3.39 -2.24 15.73
N ASP A 90 2.93 -1.59 16.80
CA ASP A 90 1.52 -1.23 16.92
C ASP A 90 1.22 -0.04 16.01
N ARG A 91 0.32 -0.27 15.05
CA ARG A 91 -0.13 0.75 14.10
C ARG A 91 -1.56 1.22 14.36
N SER A 92 -2.13 0.89 15.52
CA SER A 92 -3.48 1.28 15.90
C SER A 92 -3.50 2.62 16.65
N GLY A 93 -4.50 3.45 16.32
CA GLY A 93 -4.74 4.77 16.95
C GLY A 93 -3.78 5.89 16.56
N GLY A 94 -4.05 7.11 17.03
CA GLY A 94 -3.29 8.33 16.69
C GLY A 94 -1.80 8.32 17.09
N LYS A 95 -1.37 7.40 17.97
CA LYS A 95 0.04 7.24 18.41
C LYS A 95 0.87 6.31 17.51
N ALA A 96 0.25 5.67 16.53
CA ALA A 96 0.88 4.70 15.63
C ALA A 96 2.13 5.24 14.89
N SER A 97 2.09 6.51 14.46
CA SER A 97 3.21 7.13 13.75
C SER A 97 4.47 7.23 14.63
N ASN A 98 4.29 7.60 15.90
CA ASN A 98 5.40 7.75 16.85
C ASN A 98 5.99 6.38 17.23
N ALA A 99 5.15 5.36 17.43
CA ALA A 99 5.63 4.01 17.75
C ALA A 99 6.49 3.43 16.60
N ALA A 100 6.11 3.68 15.35
CA ALA A 100 6.89 3.30 14.17
C ALA A 100 8.21 4.07 14.09
N LEU A 101 8.19 5.38 14.35
CA LEU A 101 9.40 6.20 14.40
C LEU A 101 10.39 5.67 15.46
N THR A 102 9.96 5.54 16.71
CA THR A 102 10.81 5.05 17.82
C THR A 102 11.38 3.66 17.54
N SER A 103 10.58 2.76 16.97
CA SER A 103 11.03 1.41 16.63
C SER A 103 12.06 1.40 15.51
N GLY A 104 11.86 2.24 14.48
CA GLY A 104 12.82 2.43 13.39
C GLY A 104 14.15 3.00 13.89
N LEU A 105 14.11 4.05 14.71
CA LEU A 105 15.31 4.63 15.32
C LEU A 105 16.12 3.61 16.13
N ARG A 106 15.46 2.68 16.83
CA ARG A 106 16.13 1.60 17.56
C ARG A 106 16.87 0.63 16.62
N VAL A 107 16.32 0.35 15.44
CA VAL A 107 17.00 -0.47 14.42
C VAL A 107 18.23 0.26 13.91
N LEU A 108 18.09 1.53 13.55
CA LEU A 108 19.17 2.35 13.00
C LEU A 108 20.32 2.56 14.00
N ARG A 109 20.01 2.87 15.26
CA ARG A 109 21.01 3.02 16.35
C ARG A 109 21.78 1.74 16.65
N ARG A 110 21.25 0.57 16.28
CA ARG A 110 21.96 -0.71 16.38
C ARG A 110 22.94 -0.96 15.22
N GLY A 111 23.00 -0.05 14.24
CA GLY A 111 23.79 -0.24 13.03
C GLY A 111 23.15 -1.21 12.03
N ASP A 112 21.83 -1.41 12.08
CA ASP A 112 21.12 -2.28 11.14
C ASP A 112 20.50 -1.49 9.99
N LEU A 113 20.22 -2.18 8.88
CA LEU A 113 19.45 -1.62 7.77
C LEU A 113 17.95 -1.65 8.07
N LEU A 114 17.28 -0.51 7.91
CA LEU A 114 15.83 -0.38 8.07
C LEU A 114 15.16 -0.15 6.72
N GLY A 115 14.27 -1.05 6.32
CA GLY A 115 13.41 -0.88 5.16
C GLY A 115 12.17 -0.04 5.49
N ILE A 116 11.94 1.01 4.72
CA ILE A 116 10.78 1.89 4.79
C ILE A 116 10.17 2.06 3.40
N TYR A 117 8.84 2.07 3.34
CA TYR A 117 8.09 2.46 2.15
C TYR A 117 7.54 3.87 2.36
N PRO A 118 8.14 4.92 1.78
CA PRO A 118 7.76 6.31 2.06
C PRO A 118 6.31 6.63 1.70
N GLU A 119 5.73 5.95 0.71
CA GLU A 119 4.31 6.08 0.32
C GLU A 119 3.35 5.67 1.46
N GLY A 120 3.82 4.82 2.39
CA GLY A 120 3.07 4.32 3.54
C GLY A 120 2.07 3.20 3.24
N THR A 121 1.85 2.87 1.96
CA THR A 121 1.02 1.74 1.52
C THR A 121 1.46 1.29 0.13
N ARG A 122 1.09 0.06 -0.27
CA ARG A 122 1.33 -0.44 -1.63
C ARG A 122 0.62 0.45 -2.65
N SER A 123 1.30 0.76 -3.74
CA SER A 123 0.74 1.42 -4.92
C SER A 123 -0.49 0.64 -5.43
N PRO A 124 -1.62 1.31 -5.64
CA PRO A 124 -2.84 0.68 -6.16
C PRO A 124 -2.73 0.27 -7.62
N ASP A 125 -1.88 0.93 -8.41
CA ASP A 125 -1.84 0.79 -9.87
C ASP A 125 -0.41 0.73 -10.46
N GLY A 126 0.60 0.67 -9.60
CA GLY A 126 2.01 0.58 -10.03
C GLY A 126 2.66 1.94 -10.30
N ARG A 127 1.98 3.07 -10.09
CA ARG A 127 2.60 4.41 -10.09
C ARG A 127 3.26 4.73 -8.75
N LEU A 128 4.12 5.74 -8.74
CA LEU A 128 4.79 6.23 -7.53
C LEU A 128 4.01 7.40 -6.95
N TYR A 129 3.62 7.30 -5.69
CA TYR A 129 2.78 8.31 -5.02
C TYR A 129 3.58 9.20 -4.08
N ARG A 130 2.96 10.30 -3.63
CA ARG A 130 3.57 11.24 -2.68
C ARG A 130 4.05 10.54 -1.40
N GLY A 131 5.33 10.75 -1.07
CA GLY A 131 5.96 10.22 0.13
C GLY A 131 5.55 10.96 1.41
N ARG A 132 5.53 10.24 2.53
CA ARG A 132 5.30 10.79 3.88
C ARG A 132 6.61 11.23 4.52
N THR A 133 6.58 12.34 5.28
CA THR A 133 7.77 12.97 5.88
C THR A 133 8.45 12.18 7.00
N GLY A 134 7.83 11.09 7.48
CA GLY A 134 8.41 10.26 8.53
C GLY A 134 9.77 9.65 8.17
N VAL A 135 10.03 9.39 6.88
CA VAL A 135 11.33 8.88 6.43
C VAL A 135 12.44 9.93 6.61
N ALA A 136 12.16 11.20 6.27
CA ALA A 136 13.08 12.31 6.43
C ALA A 136 13.38 12.57 7.91
N ARG A 137 12.32 12.60 8.74
CA ARG A 137 12.47 12.78 10.20
C ARG A 137 13.36 11.71 10.80
N MET A 138 13.15 10.45 10.41
CA MET A 138 13.95 9.35 10.91
C MET A 138 15.42 9.42 10.45
N ALA A 139 15.68 9.87 9.22
CA ALA A 139 17.02 10.05 8.71
C ALA A 139 17.80 11.10 9.52
N LEU A 140 17.17 12.25 9.80
CA LEU A 140 17.76 13.33 10.61
C LEU A 140 17.96 12.90 12.07
N GLU A 141 16.93 12.36 12.71
CA GLU A 141 17.01 11.95 14.13
C GLU A 141 18.00 10.79 14.38
N ALA A 142 18.24 9.94 13.37
CA ALA A 142 19.23 8.86 13.47
C ALA A 142 20.62 9.26 12.98
N GLY A 143 20.77 10.35 12.23
CA GLY A 143 22.03 10.74 11.60
C GLY A 143 22.56 9.68 10.62
N VAL A 144 21.68 9.07 9.83
CA VAL A 144 22.04 7.98 8.89
C VAL A 144 21.68 8.32 7.45
N PRO A 145 22.41 7.77 6.46
CA PRO A 145 22.06 7.96 5.06
C PRO A 145 20.74 7.27 4.69
N VAL A 146 20.08 7.82 3.68
CA VAL A 146 18.93 7.18 3.01
C VAL A 146 19.38 6.63 1.67
N ILE A 147 19.13 5.35 1.43
CA ILE A 147 19.46 4.66 0.20
C ILE A 147 18.14 4.41 -0.56
N PRO A 148 17.89 5.10 -1.67
CA PRO A 148 16.73 4.85 -2.52
C PRO A 148 16.80 3.44 -3.12
N VAL A 149 15.70 2.69 -3.09
CA VAL A 149 15.63 1.33 -3.64
C VAL A 149 14.40 1.18 -4.52
N ALA A 150 14.58 0.78 -5.77
CA ALA A 150 13.47 0.49 -6.67
C ALA A 150 13.26 -1.02 -6.82
N MET A 151 12.10 -1.50 -6.39
CA MET A 151 11.57 -2.83 -6.70
C MET A 151 10.99 -2.83 -8.12
N ILE A 152 11.35 -3.84 -8.92
CA ILE A 152 10.96 -3.96 -10.32
C ILE A 152 10.24 -5.28 -10.57
N GLY A 153 8.99 -5.19 -11.07
CA GLY A 153 8.22 -6.34 -11.55
C GLY A 153 7.52 -7.18 -10.47
N THR A 154 7.58 -6.78 -9.20
CA THR A 154 6.88 -7.47 -8.10
C THR A 154 5.36 -7.28 -8.16
N ASP A 155 4.88 -6.14 -8.67
CA ASP A 155 3.49 -5.88 -9.06
C ASP A 155 3.00 -6.88 -10.11
N LYS A 156 3.84 -7.20 -11.11
CA LYS A 156 3.52 -8.15 -12.19
C LYS A 156 3.58 -9.60 -11.72
N ALA A 157 4.46 -9.91 -10.79
CA ALA A 157 4.58 -11.25 -10.22
C ALA A 157 3.42 -11.53 -9.24
N GLN A 158 3.15 -10.59 -8.33
CA GLN A 158 2.09 -10.71 -7.34
C GLN A 158 1.29 -9.41 -7.25
N PRO A 159 0.32 -9.22 -8.17
CA PRO A 159 -0.63 -8.12 -8.11
C PRO A 159 -1.43 -8.14 -6.80
N THR A 160 -1.95 -6.98 -6.41
CA THR A 160 -2.84 -6.85 -5.25
C THR A 160 -4.01 -7.83 -5.36
N GLY A 161 -4.30 -8.55 -4.27
CA GLY A 161 -5.32 -9.59 -4.21
C GLY A 161 -4.84 -11.00 -4.58
N LYS A 162 -3.65 -11.16 -5.19
CA LYS A 162 -3.09 -12.47 -5.50
C LYS A 162 -2.22 -13.00 -4.36
N VAL A 163 -2.48 -14.24 -3.93
CA VAL A 163 -1.74 -14.88 -2.84
C VAL A 163 -0.40 -15.48 -3.31
N ILE A 164 -0.38 -16.11 -4.48
CA ILE A 164 0.81 -16.82 -4.99
C ILE A 164 1.45 -16.01 -6.13
N PRO A 165 2.73 -15.60 -6.01
CA PRO A 165 3.45 -14.91 -7.07
C PRO A 165 3.62 -15.82 -8.31
N ARG A 166 3.45 -15.24 -9.50
CA ARG A 166 3.84 -15.88 -10.77
C ARG A 166 5.37 -15.91 -10.86
N ILE A 167 5.93 -17.05 -11.22
CA ILE A 167 7.36 -17.22 -11.44
C ILE A 167 7.81 -16.34 -12.61
N MET A 168 8.65 -15.34 -12.31
CA MET A 168 9.28 -14.44 -13.27
C MET A 168 10.48 -13.73 -12.62
N ARG A 169 11.31 -13.10 -13.45
CA ARG A 169 12.45 -12.31 -12.97
C ARG A 169 11.99 -11.09 -12.18
N ILE A 170 12.50 -10.95 -10.96
CA ILE A 170 12.31 -9.77 -10.09
C ILE A 170 13.59 -8.95 -10.06
N GLY A 171 13.45 -7.63 -10.13
CA GLY A 171 14.58 -6.71 -10.08
C GLY A 171 14.62 -5.86 -8.81
N VAL A 172 15.83 -5.50 -8.42
CA VAL A 172 16.10 -4.49 -7.39
C VAL A 172 17.17 -3.56 -7.94
N ARG A 173 16.93 -2.26 -7.89
CA ARG A 173 17.97 -1.26 -8.14
C ARG A 173 18.21 -0.46 -6.88
N VAL A 174 19.47 -0.33 -6.50
CA VAL A 174 19.91 0.39 -5.30
C VAL A 174 20.59 1.68 -5.73
N GLY A 175 20.03 2.81 -5.33
CA GLY A 175 20.54 4.15 -5.60
C GLY A 175 21.74 4.51 -4.74
N LYS A 176 22.36 5.65 -5.07
CA LYS A 176 23.46 6.20 -4.26
C LYS A 176 22.94 6.61 -2.86
N PRO A 177 23.74 6.47 -1.80
CA PRO A 177 23.37 6.97 -0.49
C PRO A 177 23.16 8.49 -0.53
N LEU A 178 22.02 8.94 -0.03
CA LEU A 178 21.69 10.35 0.17
C LEU A 178 22.08 10.75 1.59
N ASP A 179 22.95 11.75 1.69
CA ASP A 179 23.37 12.34 2.96
C ASP A 179 22.61 13.65 3.22
N PHE A 180 22.00 13.72 4.40
CA PHE A 180 21.21 14.87 4.86
C PHE A 180 21.84 15.54 6.08
N SER A 181 23.10 15.25 6.40
CA SER A 181 23.86 15.89 7.49
C SER A 181 23.79 17.43 7.49
N ARG A 182 23.68 18.05 6.30
CA ARG A 182 23.47 19.50 6.14
C ARG A 182 22.21 20.07 6.79
N TYR A 183 21.26 19.21 7.19
CA TYR A 183 20.00 19.56 7.85
C TYR A 183 19.93 19.04 9.29
N GLU A 184 21.06 18.67 9.91
CA GLU A 184 21.11 18.26 11.30
C GLU A 184 20.51 19.33 12.23
N GLY A 185 19.69 18.89 13.20
CA GLY A 185 18.96 19.79 14.11
C GLY A 185 17.69 20.40 13.52
N MET A 186 17.31 20.05 12.28
CA MET A 186 16.11 20.54 11.60
C MET A 186 14.99 19.48 11.51
N GLU A 187 15.01 18.46 12.37
CA GLU A 187 14.03 17.35 12.38
C GLU A 187 12.58 17.78 12.63
N ASP A 188 12.36 18.98 13.19
CA ASP A 188 11.03 19.55 13.43
C ASP A 188 10.60 20.58 12.37
N ASP A 189 11.48 20.95 11.44
CA ASP A 189 11.13 21.87 10.36
C ASP A 189 10.35 21.15 9.25
N ARG A 190 9.06 21.48 9.12
CA ARG A 190 8.16 20.84 8.16
C ARG A 190 8.58 21.04 6.70
N PHE A 191 9.19 22.17 6.35
CA PHE A 191 9.63 22.46 4.98
C PHE A 191 10.90 21.68 4.64
N VAL A 192 11.83 21.59 5.58
CA VAL A 192 13.05 20.76 5.44
C VAL A 192 12.67 19.29 5.30
N LEU A 193 11.84 18.76 6.21
CA LEU A 193 11.35 17.39 6.13
C LEU A 193 10.65 17.10 4.81
N ARG A 194 9.85 18.05 4.31
CA ARG A 194 9.17 17.87 3.03
C ARG A 194 10.17 17.80 1.89
N SER A 195 11.09 18.74 1.82
CA SER A 195 12.12 18.85 0.77
C SER A 195 12.99 17.58 0.71
N ILE A 196 13.46 17.09 1.86
CA ILE A 196 14.23 15.84 1.96
C ILE A 196 13.41 14.66 1.42
N THR A 197 12.13 14.58 1.79
CA THR A 197 11.30 13.48 1.29
C THR A 197 11.11 13.57 -0.21
N ASP A 198 10.88 14.77 -0.75
CA ASP A 198 10.66 14.95 -2.18
C ASP A 198 11.94 14.63 -2.97
N GLU A 199 13.13 14.92 -2.42
CA GLU A 199 14.44 14.47 -2.95
C GLU A 199 14.52 12.93 -2.98
N ILE A 200 14.16 12.25 -1.89
CA ILE A 200 14.11 10.77 -1.84
C ILE A 200 13.13 10.21 -2.88
N MET A 201 11.94 10.82 -3.01
CA MET A 201 10.93 10.37 -3.97
C MET A 201 11.35 10.62 -5.42
N TYR A 202 12.08 11.71 -5.69
CA TYR A 202 12.63 12.00 -7.01
C TYR A 202 13.66 10.95 -7.42
N GLU A 203 14.58 10.58 -6.52
CA GLU A 203 15.54 9.50 -6.78
C GLU A 203 14.82 8.16 -7.02
N LEU A 204 13.79 7.84 -6.23
CA LEU A 204 12.96 6.66 -6.46
C LEU A 204 12.27 6.68 -7.82
N MET A 205 11.75 7.83 -8.26
CA MET A 205 11.14 7.99 -9.57
C MET A 205 12.17 7.70 -10.68
N MET A 206 13.37 8.27 -10.57
CA MET A 206 14.44 8.07 -11.55
C MET A 206 14.93 6.62 -11.61
N LEU A 207 15.12 5.97 -10.46
CA LEU A 207 15.56 4.57 -10.38
C LEU A 207 14.50 3.58 -10.88
N SER A 208 13.24 3.82 -10.54
CA SER A 208 12.14 2.91 -10.87
C SER A 208 11.59 3.10 -12.28
N GLY A 209 11.68 4.32 -12.82
CA GLY A 209 11.01 4.70 -14.07
C GLY A 209 9.48 4.78 -13.93
N GLN A 210 8.95 4.82 -12.70
CA GLN A 210 7.51 4.97 -12.46
C GLN A 210 7.06 6.40 -12.74
N GLU A 211 5.82 6.55 -13.20
CA GLU A 211 5.13 7.85 -13.22
C GLU A 211 4.89 8.31 -11.78
N TYR A 212 5.35 9.53 -11.45
CA TYR A 212 5.08 10.15 -10.16
C TYR A 212 3.73 10.86 -10.15
N VAL A 213 2.96 10.65 -9.09
CA VAL A 213 1.66 11.28 -8.86
C VAL A 213 1.70 12.03 -7.54
N ASP A 214 1.51 13.34 -7.59
CA ASP A 214 1.53 14.20 -6.40
C ASP A 214 0.22 14.11 -5.58
N MET A 215 -0.07 12.91 -5.08
CA MET A 215 -1.15 12.63 -4.16
C MET A 215 -0.76 11.44 -3.28
N TYR A 216 -1.39 11.28 -2.12
CA TYR A 216 -1.15 10.09 -1.30
C TYR A 216 -1.82 8.85 -1.90
N ALA A 217 -1.12 7.70 -1.88
CA ALA A 217 -1.65 6.43 -2.35
C ALA A 217 -2.94 6.01 -1.62
N THR A 218 -3.10 6.37 -0.34
CA THR A 218 -4.35 6.15 0.42
C THR A 218 -5.53 6.89 -0.20
N SER A 219 -5.34 8.16 -0.57
CA SER A 219 -6.37 8.96 -1.21
C SER A 219 -6.76 8.40 -2.58
N MET A 220 -5.81 7.84 -3.34
CA MET A 220 -6.12 7.17 -4.60
C MET A 220 -6.91 5.88 -4.39
N LYS A 221 -6.55 5.08 -3.38
CA LYS A 221 -7.32 3.87 -3.03
C LYS A 221 -8.76 4.22 -2.67
N ASP A 222 -8.97 5.26 -1.89
CA ASP A 222 -10.32 5.71 -1.51
C ASP A 222 -11.13 6.14 -2.74
N ARG A 223 -10.50 6.83 -3.70
CA ARG A 223 -11.13 7.18 -4.98
C ARG A 223 -11.52 5.94 -5.78
N LEU A 224 -10.62 4.97 -5.92
CA LEU A 224 -10.88 3.71 -6.63
C LEU A 224 -12.00 2.90 -5.97
N LEU A 225 -12.03 2.83 -4.64
CA LEU A 225 -13.08 2.15 -3.89
C LEU A 225 -14.44 2.83 -4.07
N LYS A 226 -14.49 4.17 -4.00
CA LYS A 226 -15.72 4.94 -4.25
C LYS A 226 -16.23 4.72 -5.68
N ALA A 227 -15.36 4.76 -6.68
CA ALA A 227 -15.71 4.50 -8.07
C ALA A 227 -16.23 3.07 -8.29
N ALA A 228 -15.57 2.07 -7.68
CA ALA A 228 -16.01 0.67 -7.76
C ALA A 228 -17.40 0.46 -7.12
N ARG A 229 -17.66 1.09 -5.97
CA ARG A 229 -18.98 1.04 -5.32
C ARG A 229 -20.06 1.73 -6.16
N ALA A 230 -19.76 2.87 -6.75
CA ALA A 230 -20.70 3.57 -7.64
C ALA A 230 -21.06 2.70 -8.85
N LYS A 231 -20.07 2.11 -9.52
CA LYS A 231 -20.27 1.19 -10.64
C LYS A 231 -21.05 -0.07 -10.24
N ALA A 232 -20.75 -0.65 -9.08
CA ALA A 232 -21.48 -1.81 -8.56
C ALA A 232 -22.97 -1.47 -8.31
N ARG A 233 -23.25 -0.28 -7.78
CA ARG A 233 -24.62 0.21 -7.59
C ARG A 233 -25.33 0.44 -8.92
N GLU A 234 -24.67 1.04 -9.89
CA GLU A 234 -25.23 1.25 -11.24
C GLU A 234 -25.59 -0.08 -11.92
N LEU A 235 -24.68 -1.06 -11.90
CA LEU A 235 -24.93 -2.40 -12.41
C LEU A 235 -26.07 -3.11 -11.66
N GLN A 236 -26.16 -2.91 -10.35
CA GLN A 236 -27.26 -3.46 -9.55
C GLN A 236 -28.60 -2.83 -9.91
N GLU A 237 -28.68 -1.51 -10.10
CA GLU A 237 -29.89 -0.82 -10.56
C GLU A 237 -30.30 -1.29 -11.96
N ALA A 238 -29.35 -1.39 -12.89
CA ALA A 238 -29.60 -1.88 -14.25
C ALA A 238 -30.11 -3.34 -14.25
N ALA A 239 -29.61 -4.18 -13.34
CA ALA A 239 -29.99 -5.58 -13.23
C ALA A 239 -31.33 -5.83 -12.48
N LYS A 240 -31.99 -4.79 -11.93
CA LYS A 240 -33.31 -4.95 -11.28
C LYS A 240 -34.36 -5.34 -12.33
N PRO A 241 -35.12 -6.44 -12.12
CA PRO A 241 -36.23 -6.80 -13.01
C PRO A 241 -37.23 -5.65 -13.11
N GLY A 242 -37.54 -5.21 -14.34
CA GLY A 242 -38.44 -4.09 -14.62
C GLY A 242 -37.76 -2.74 -14.89
N SER A 243 -36.43 -2.63 -14.78
CA SER A 243 -35.69 -1.38 -15.10
C SER A 243 -35.76 -0.99 -16.58
N ALA A 244 -35.92 -1.97 -17.48
CA ALA A 244 -36.13 -1.76 -18.92
C ALA A 244 -37.61 -1.67 -19.33
N ALA A 245 -38.55 -1.83 -18.40
CA ALA A 245 -39.99 -1.77 -18.69
C ALA A 245 -40.44 -0.39 -19.23
N PRO A 246 -39.97 0.76 -18.71
CA PRO A 246 -40.39 2.06 -19.24
C PRO A 246 -39.86 2.34 -20.64
N GLU A 247 -38.66 1.86 -20.96
CA GLU A 247 -38.06 2.01 -22.30
C GLU A 247 -38.70 1.05 -23.31
N LEU A 248 -39.11 -0.14 -22.88
CA LEU A 248 -39.87 -1.09 -23.69
C LEU A 248 -41.32 -0.61 -23.89
N GLU A 249 -41.99 -0.08 -22.86
CA GLU A 249 -43.30 0.56 -22.97
C GLU A 249 -43.23 1.78 -23.88
N ALA A 250 -42.23 2.65 -23.73
CA ALA A 250 -42.06 3.81 -24.62
C ALA A 250 -41.72 3.40 -26.07
N ALA A 251 -40.96 2.32 -26.28
CA ALA A 251 -40.68 1.79 -27.61
C ALA A 251 -41.89 1.09 -28.25
N LEU A 252 -42.73 0.43 -27.44
CA LEU A 252 -43.99 -0.18 -27.87
C LEU A 252 -45.04 0.90 -28.16
N ASP A 253 -45.19 1.92 -27.32
CA ASP A 253 -46.09 3.06 -27.54
C ASP A 253 -45.66 3.87 -28.79
N ALA A 254 -44.36 4.02 -29.04
CA ALA A 254 -43.84 4.65 -30.25
C ALA A 254 -44.05 3.80 -31.52
N ALA A 255 -44.10 2.47 -31.39
CA ALA A 255 -44.40 1.54 -32.48
C ALA A 255 -45.92 1.46 -32.76
N ASP A 256 -46.75 1.46 -31.73
CA ASP A 256 -48.22 1.46 -31.83
C ASP A 256 -48.77 2.83 -32.29
N GLY A 257 -48.03 3.92 -32.05
CA GLY A 257 -48.32 5.24 -32.61
C GLY A 257 -48.03 5.38 -34.11
N ALA A 258 -47.39 4.38 -34.74
CA ALA A 258 -46.99 4.43 -36.15
C ALA A 258 -47.96 3.75 -37.13
N ASP A 259 -49.04 3.10 -36.66
CA ASP A 259 -49.99 2.37 -37.53
C ASP A 259 -51.30 3.15 -37.81
N GLY A 260 -51.25 4.47 -37.72
CA GLY A 260 -52.38 5.37 -37.96
C GLY A 260 -52.10 6.42 -39.04
N GLY A 261 -51.95 6.03 -40.31
CA GLY A 261 -51.93 7.02 -41.39
C GLY A 261 -51.42 6.53 -42.75
N VAL A 262 -52.29 5.89 -43.54
CA VAL A 262 -52.14 5.89 -44.99
C VAL A 262 -52.52 7.29 -45.50
N GLY A 263 -51.55 8.05 -46.00
CA GLY A 263 -51.82 9.36 -46.60
C GLY A 263 -50.57 10.00 -47.24
N ALA A 264 -50.58 10.11 -48.56
CA ALA A 264 -49.48 10.52 -49.44
C ALA A 264 -49.00 11.98 -49.28
N GLY A 265 -47.72 12.23 -49.59
CA GLY A 265 -47.28 13.51 -50.19
C GLY A 265 -45.93 14.07 -49.74
N GLY A 266 -44.93 14.01 -50.63
CA GLY A 266 -44.13 15.17 -51.04
C GLY A 266 -42.99 15.73 -50.16
N ALA A 267 -41.77 15.53 -50.67
CA ALA A 267 -40.67 16.49 -50.82
C ALA A 267 -39.83 17.02 -49.62
N ASP A 268 -38.51 16.96 -49.88
CA ASP A 268 -37.40 17.84 -49.48
C ASP A 268 -36.97 17.98 -48.01
N GLY A 269 -35.66 17.85 -47.80
CA GLY A 269 -34.96 18.53 -46.70
C GLY A 269 -33.81 17.76 -46.07
N ALA A 270 -32.62 18.34 -46.10
CA ALA A 270 -31.35 17.81 -45.63
C ALA A 270 -31.20 17.66 -44.09
N THR A 271 -30.29 16.75 -43.71
CA THR A 271 -29.38 16.59 -42.53
C THR A 271 -29.22 17.83 -41.60
N PRO A 272 -28.82 17.75 -40.28
CA PRO A 272 -27.87 16.77 -39.71
C PRO A 272 -28.00 16.36 -38.21
N LEU A 273 -27.10 15.44 -37.80
CA LEU A 273 -26.74 15.04 -36.43
C LEU A 273 -26.44 16.24 -35.50
N PRO A 274 -26.70 16.15 -34.17
CA PRO A 274 -26.00 16.94 -33.19
C PRO A 274 -24.98 16.14 -32.39
N ALA A 275 -23.85 16.82 -32.16
CA ALA A 275 -22.67 16.42 -31.44
C ALA A 275 -22.77 16.66 -29.92
N ALA A 276 -21.85 16.00 -29.21
CA ALA A 276 -21.10 16.42 -28.03
C ALA A 276 -21.79 17.29 -26.95
N ALA A 277 -21.77 16.77 -25.71
CA ALA A 277 -21.82 17.58 -24.51
C ALA A 277 -20.56 17.35 -23.66
N GLU A 278 -19.56 18.21 -23.86
CA GLU A 278 -18.54 18.48 -22.87
C GLU A 278 -19.18 19.12 -21.62
N ARG A 279 -18.82 18.66 -20.43
CA ARG A 279 -19.06 19.42 -19.19
C ARG A 279 -17.79 19.57 -18.37
N ARG A 280 -17.29 20.81 -18.45
CA ARG A 280 -16.61 21.66 -17.46
C ARG A 280 -16.02 21.00 -16.21
N VAL A 281 -14.71 21.19 -16.13
CA VAL A 281 -13.90 21.29 -14.91
C VAL A 281 -14.49 22.35 -13.97
N GLY A 282 -14.79 21.94 -12.74
CA GLY A 282 -15.06 22.82 -11.61
C GLY A 282 -13.91 22.73 -10.61
N SER A 283 -13.32 23.89 -10.31
CA SER A 283 -12.30 24.10 -9.27
C SER A 283 -12.92 24.17 -7.87
N LEU A 284 -12.03 24.27 -6.87
CA LEU A 284 -12.24 24.49 -5.41
C LEU A 284 -12.36 23.17 -4.63
N GLY A 285 -11.67 22.97 -3.51
CA GLY A 285 -10.78 23.83 -2.74
C GLY A 285 -10.16 22.99 -1.61
N ASP A 286 -9.14 23.56 -0.98
CA ASP A 286 -8.49 23.02 0.21
C ASP A 286 -9.48 22.79 1.35
N ASP A 287 -9.42 21.62 1.98
CA ASP A 287 -9.49 21.55 3.44
C ASP A 287 -8.93 20.22 3.97
N ALA A 288 -8.27 20.36 5.11
CA ALA A 288 -7.43 19.37 5.76
C ALA A 288 -8.23 18.45 6.71
N THR A 289 -7.49 17.46 7.23
CA THR A 289 -7.76 16.61 8.41
C THR A 289 -8.93 15.62 8.30
N ASP A 290 -8.64 14.34 8.09
CA ASP A 290 -8.61 13.37 9.20
C ASP A 290 -8.24 11.93 8.77
N GLU A 291 -7.54 11.31 9.73
CA GLU A 291 -7.36 9.90 10.07
C GLU A 291 -7.18 8.78 9.02
N VAL A 292 -5.96 8.25 9.14
CA VAL A 292 -5.35 7.04 8.61
C VAL A 292 -6.07 5.76 9.06
N VAL A 293 -6.65 5.03 8.11
CA VAL A 293 -6.80 3.57 8.21
C VAL A 293 -6.47 2.96 6.84
N ALA A 294 -5.26 2.41 6.71
CA ALA A 294 -4.85 1.69 5.50
C ALA A 294 -5.01 0.17 5.67
N ASP A 295 -5.98 -0.33 4.90
CA ASP A 295 -6.30 -1.69 4.45
C ASP A 295 -5.33 -2.85 4.79
N ALA A 296 -5.85 -3.80 5.57
CA ALA A 296 -5.35 -5.16 5.71
C ALA A 296 -6.22 -6.10 4.85
N GLY A 297 -5.87 -6.25 3.58
CA GLY A 297 -6.33 -7.36 2.77
C GLY A 297 -5.76 -8.69 3.29
N ALA A 298 -6.55 -9.39 4.10
CA ALA A 298 -6.36 -10.81 4.42
C ALA A 298 -7.70 -11.53 4.26
N GLY A 299 -7.88 -12.21 3.14
CA GLY A 299 -8.97 -13.17 2.95
C GLY A 299 -8.80 -14.34 3.92
N ALA A 300 -9.77 -14.53 4.80
CA ALA A 300 -10.02 -15.78 5.50
C ALA A 300 -11.53 -16.05 5.41
N GLY A 301 -11.88 -17.21 4.87
CA GLY A 301 -13.24 -17.58 4.50
C GLY A 301 -14.21 -17.66 5.68
N GLN A 302 -15.48 -17.48 5.33
CA GLN A 302 -16.66 -17.70 6.15
C GLN A 302 -16.69 -19.13 6.70
N GLY A 303 -16.94 -19.25 8.00
CA GLY A 303 -17.37 -20.46 8.67
C GLY A 303 -18.52 -20.10 9.61
N VAL A 304 -19.72 -20.50 9.22
CA VAL A 304 -20.98 -20.32 9.96
C VAL A 304 -20.97 -21.27 11.17
N GLY A 305 -21.41 -20.79 12.34
CA GLY A 305 -21.65 -21.59 13.53
C GLY A 305 -22.46 -20.80 14.57
N GLU A 306 -23.74 -21.13 14.68
CA GLU A 306 -24.73 -20.54 15.60
C GLU A 306 -24.60 -21.02 17.06
N ALA A 307 -25.14 -20.17 17.96
CA ALA A 307 -25.67 -20.39 19.32
C ALA A 307 -24.69 -20.80 20.46
N GLY A 308 -24.78 -20.29 21.70
CA GLY A 308 -25.82 -19.56 22.43
C GLY A 308 -25.29 -18.92 23.74
N PRO A 309 -26.16 -18.45 24.67
CA PRO A 309 -25.90 -17.33 25.60
C PRO A 309 -25.52 -17.73 27.05
N ASP A 310 -25.34 -16.69 27.89
CA ASP A 310 -24.96 -16.63 29.32
C ASP A 310 -23.45 -16.71 29.60
N ASP A 311 -22.83 -15.88 30.47
CA ASP A 311 -23.32 -15.28 31.70
C ASP A 311 -22.47 -14.02 32.07
N ARG A 312 -23.08 -13.04 32.74
CA ARG A 312 -22.40 -11.82 33.25
C ARG A 312 -21.99 -12.02 34.70
N GLY A 313 -20.72 -11.77 35.02
CA GLY A 313 -20.26 -11.59 36.40
C GLY A 313 -19.09 -10.59 36.49
N PRO A 314 -19.11 -9.61 37.42
CA PRO A 314 -18.05 -8.62 37.55
C PRO A 314 -16.91 -9.12 38.46
N VAL A 315 -15.66 -8.94 38.03
CA VAL A 315 -14.47 -9.15 38.88
C VAL A 315 -14.03 -7.80 39.46
N ARG A 316 -13.93 -7.77 40.79
CA ARG A 316 -13.53 -6.63 41.63
C ARG A 316 -12.02 -6.47 41.70
N ASP A 317 -11.60 -5.26 42.07
CA ASP A 317 -10.22 -4.82 42.26
C ASP A 317 -9.47 -5.54 43.41
N GLU A 318 -8.14 -5.57 43.24
CA GLU A 318 -7.19 -5.97 44.26
C GLU A 318 -6.79 -4.76 45.11
N ARG A 319 -7.05 -4.88 46.40
CA ARG A 319 -6.69 -3.93 47.45
C ARG A 319 -5.18 -3.72 47.47
N GLY A 320 -4.76 -2.47 47.28
CA GLY A 320 -3.46 -1.97 47.71
C GLY A 320 -3.43 -1.81 49.23
N GLU A 321 -2.45 -2.43 49.87
CA GLU A 321 -2.03 -2.12 51.25
C GLU A 321 -0.59 -1.60 51.22
N VAL A 322 -0.36 -0.49 51.92
CA VAL A 322 0.95 0.01 52.34
C VAL A 322 0.86 0.36 53.83
N ALA A 323 1.99 0.14 54.54
CA ALA A 323 2.35 0.46 55.93
C ALA A 323 2.39 -0.79 56.84
N SER A 324 3.54 -1.22 57.36
CA SER A 324 4.48 -0.44 58.19
C SER A 324 5.95 -0.81 57.96
#